data_AF-A0AA41SVK5-F1
#
_entry.id   AF-A0AA41SVK5-F1
#
_cell.length_a   1.000
_cell.length_b   1.000
_cell.length_c   1.000
_cell.angle_alpha   90.00
_cell.angle_beta   90.00
_cell.angle_gamma   90.00
#
_symmetry.space_group_name_H-M   'P 1'
#
loop_
_entity.id
_entity.type
_entity.pdbx_description
1 polymer ?
#
loop_
_entity_poly.entity_id
_entity_poly.type
_entity_poly.pdbx_seq_one_letter_code
_entity_poly.pdbx_strand_id
1 'polypeptide(L)'
;MFAMVQNKELFCEIFFNYFKENKVEIATAITKLFPFLDGLRDRSFITDKIYADSQQASRNLVPIARVVYHVLGHLEKVFDWSLLQALFSKVNLKEYPGLIPIYRSFENGNNSPLSLWCLPPLFVHLLNKYW
;
A
#
# COMPACT_ATOMS: atom_id res chain seq x y z
N MET A 1 -22.46 0.16 -15.23
CA MET A 1 -21.78 -0.81 -14.34
C MET A 1 -20.39 -1.19 -14.86
N PHE A 2 -20.23 -1.46 -16.18
CA PHE A 2 -18.94 -1.87 -16.78
C PHE A 2 -17.80 -0.83 -16.73
N ALA A 3 -18.07 0.46 -16.94
CA ALA A 3 -17.02 1.50 -16.93
C ALA A 3 -16.32 1.65 -15.56
N MET A 4 -17.00 1.38 -14.45
CA MET A 4 -16.40 1.46 -13.10
C MET A 4 -15.45 0.30 -12.80
N VAL A 5 -15.74 -0.89 -13.35
CA VAL A 5 -14.89 -2.08 -13.19
C VAL A 5 -13.60 -1.92 -14.01
N GLN A 6 -13.71 -1.46 -15.26
CA GLN A 6 -12.54 -1.20 -16.11
C GLN A 6 -11.61 -0.12 -15.53
N ASN A 7 -12.19 0.97 -14.99
CA ASN A 7 -11.40 2.01 -14.32
C ASN A 7 -10.68 1.49 -13.07
N LYS A 8 -11.32 0.59 -12.31
CA LYS A 8 -10.70 -0.03 -11.14
C LYS A 8 -9.54 -0.95 -11.52
N GLU A 9 -9.71 -1.77 -12.54
CA GLU A 9 -8.66 -2.68 -13.03
C GLU A 9 -7.46 -1.92 -13.59
N LEU A 10 -7.70 -0.90 -14.41
CA LEU A 10 -6.65 -0.03 -14.96
C LEU A 10 -5.90 0.72 -13.85
N PHE A 11 -6.62 1.24 -12.85
CA PHE A 11 -5.99 1.89 -11.70
C PHE A 11 -5.14 0.91 -10.87
N CYS A 12 -5.65 -0.31 -10.63
CA CYS A 12 -4.87 -1.36 -9.96
C CYS A 12 -3.58 -1.68 -10.72
N GLU A 13 -3.63 -1.77 -12.04
CA GLU A 13 -2.47 -2.08 -12.88
C GLU A 13 -1.42 -0.94 -12.87
N ILE A 14 -1.86 0.31 -13.04
CA ILE A 14 -0.98 1.48 -12.92
C ILE A 14 -0.34 1.52 -11.52
N PHE A 15 -1.14 1.29 -10.49
CA PHE A 15 -0.64 1.26 -9.12
C PHE A 15 0.38 0.15 -8.94
N PHE A 16 0.08 -1.05 -9.43
CA PHE A 16 0.97 -2.19 -9.32
C PHE A 16 2.34 -1.91 -9.94
N ASN A 17 2.38 -1.29 -11.11
CA ASN A 17 3.63 -0.91 -11.76
C ASN A 17 4.42 0.10 -10.92
N TYR A 18 3.76 1.14 -10.42
CA TYR A 18 4.41 2.11 -9.55
C TYR A 18 4.87 1.49 -8.22
N PHE A 19 4.08 0.59 -7.63
CA PHE A 19 4.43 -0.15 -6.42
C PHE A 19 5.72 -0.94 -6.61
N LYS A 20 5.91 -1.52 -7.80
CA LYS A 20 7.15 -2.21 -8.17
C LYS A 20 8.33 -1.26 -8.27
N GLU A 21 8.16 -0.12 -8.93
CA GLU A 21 9.20 0.90 -9.14
C GLU A 21 9.61 1.59 -7.83
N ASN A 22 8.65 1.88 -6.94
CA ASN A 22 8.84 2.69 -5.73
C ASN A 22 8.84 1.84 -4.45
N LYS A 23 9.04 0.53 -4.57
CA LYS A 23 9.03 -0.40 -3.42
C LYS A 23 10.02 -0.02 -2.34
N VAL A 24 11.19 0.48 -2.74
CA VAL A 24 12.22 0.97 -1.80
C VAL A 24 11.69 2.17 -1.03
N GLU A 25 11.03 3.12 -1.68
CA GLU A 25 10.46 4.30 -1.03
C GLU A 25 9.32 3.94 -0.07
N ILE A 26 8.45 3.00 -0.46
CA ILE A 26 7.40 2.49 0.41
C ILE A 26 8.02 1.80 1.64
N ALA A 27 9.05 1.00 1.43
CA ALA A 27 9.73 0.30 2.51
C ALA A 27 10.45 1.23 3.49
N THR A 28 11.05 2.31 2.99
CA THR A 28 11.72 3.31 3.83
C THR A 28 10.74 4.22 4.55
N ALA A 29 9.55 4.45 3.98
CA ALA A 29 8.48 5.20 4.63
C ALA A 29 7.88 4.47 5.86
N ILE A 30 7.92 3.14 5.88
CA ILE A 30 7.41 2.32 6.99
C ILE A 30 8.51 2.13 8.02
N THR A 31 8.46 2.94 9.08
CA THR A 31 9.49 3.00 10.13
C THR A 31 9.28 2.02 11.28
N LYS A 32 8.10 1.38 11.36
CA LYS A 32 7.73 0.42 12.42
C LYS A 32 7.02 -0.78 11.81
N LEU A 33 7.18 -1.95 12.40
CA LEU A 33 6.48 -3.15 11.96
C LEU A 33 5.00 -3.17 12.36
N PHE A 34 4.66 -2.65 13.54
CA PHE A 34 3.28 -2.41 13.94
C PHE A 34 2.90 -0.97 13.56
N PRO A 35 1.72 -0.71 12.97
CA PRO A 35 0.61 -1.64 12.67
C PRO A 35 0.70 -2.34 11.30
N PHE A 36 1.77 -2.13 10.52
CA PHE A 36 1.89 -2.64 9.16
C PHE A 36 1.72 -4.17 9.02
N LEU A 37 2.52 -4.97 9.73
CA LEU A 37 2.48 -6.43 9.63
C LEU A 37 1.15 -6.99 10.15
N ASP A 38 0.68 -6.48 11.28
CA ASP A 38 -0.57 -6.91 11.91
C ASP A 38 -1.76 -6.62 10.98
N GLY A 39 -1.83 -5.42 10.40
CA GLY A 39 -2.88 -5.06 9.45
C GLY A 39 -2.88 -5.94 8.18
N LEU A 40 -1.71 -6.41 7.74
CA LEU A 40 -1.61 -7.36 6.63
C LEU A 40 -2.02 -8.78 7.03
N ARG A 41 -1.66 -9.20 8.25
CA ARG A 41 -1.99 -10.52 8.79
C ARG A 41 -3.48 -10.67 9.04
N ASP A 42 -4.11 -9.67 9.65
CA ASP A 42 -5.54 -9.66 9.96
C ASP A 42 -6.41 -9.79 8.71
N ARG A 43 -5.90 -9.31 7.57
CA ARG A 43 -6.55 -9.40 6.26
C ARG A 43 -6.06 -10.58 5.41
N SER A 44 -5.26 -11.46 5.99
CA SER A 44 -4.71 -12.68 5.35
C SER A 44 -3.84 -12.43 4.11
N PHE A 45 -3.22 -11.26 3.97
CA PHE A 45 -2.26 -11.00 2.89
C PHE A 45 -0.90 -11.66 3.14
N ILE A 46 -0.54 -11.84 4.41
CA ILE A 46 0.66 -12.55 4.83
C ILE A 46 0.29 -13.75 5.69
N THR A 47 1.07 -14.81 5.56
CA THR A 47 0.92 -16.00 6.38
C THR A 47 1.57 -15.80 7.75
N ASP A 48 1.18 -16.60 8.74
CA ASP A 48 1.82 -16.61 10.06
C ASP A 48 3.33 -16.84 9.98
N LYS A 49 3.77 -17.61 8.98
CA LYS A 49 5.19 -17.82 8.71
C LYS A 49 5.89 -16.52 8.31
N ILE A 50 5.38 -15.78 7.33
CA ILE A 50 5.96 -14.49 6.90
C ILE A 50 5.96 -13.49 8.05
N TYR A 51 4.89 -13.47 8.85
CA TYR A 51 4.80 -12.63 10.03
C TYR A 51 5.90 -12.96 11.06
N ALA A 52 6.04 -14.24 11.43
CA ALA A 52 7.04 -14.70 12.38
C ALA A 52 8.48 -14.46 11.87
N ASP A 53 8.75 -14.75 10.60
CA ASP A 53 10.06 -14.54 9.98
C ASP A 53 10.43 -13.04 9.98
N SER A 54 9.45 -12.16 9.73
CA SER A 54 9.65 -10.70 9.75
C SER A 54 9.94 -10.17 11.15
N GLN A 55 9.20 -10.66 12.15
CA GLN A 55 9.43 -10.34 13.57
C GLN A 55 10.81 -10.84 14.01
N GLN A 56 11.19 -12.05 13.61
CA GLN A 56 12.51 -12.61 13.91
C GLN A 56 13.63 -11.84 13.23
N ALA A 57 13.47 -11.42 11.98
CA ALA A 57 14.45 -10.60 11.28
C ALA A 57 14.68 -9.26 12.01
N SER A 58 13.61 -8.60 12.46
CA SER A 58 13.75 -7.37 13.27
C SER A 58 14.42 -7.61 14.62
N ARG A 59 14.20 -8.77 15.26
CA ARG A 59 14.93 -9.16 16.49
C ARG A 59 16.42 -9.39 16.24
N ASN A 60 16.76 -9.88 15.06
CA ASN A 60 18.14 -10.07 14.61
C ASN A 60 18.81 -8.76 14.13
N LEU A 61 18.25 -7.60 14.48
CA LEU A 61 18.75 -6.26 14.12
C LEU A 61 18.81 -5.99 12.60
N VAL A 62 18.03 -6.74 11.80
CA VAL A 62 17.84 -6.40 10.40
C VAL A 62 17.07 -5.06 10.33
N PRO A 63 17.51 -4.08 9.54
CA PRO A 63 16.81 -2.81 9.40
C PRO A 63 15.35 -3.01 9.01
N ILE A 64 14.43 -2.29 9.66
CA ILE A 64 12.98 -2.41 9.44
C ILE A 64 12.62 -2.24 7.97
N ALA A 65 13.22 -1.26 7.29
CA ALA A 65 13.00 -1.05 5.86
C ALA A 65 13.36 -2.29 5.01
N ARG A 66 14.40 -3.06 5.38
CA ARG A 66 14.74 -4.32 4.69
C ARG A 66 13.71 -5.42 4.96
N VAL A 67 13.23 -5.51 6.19
CA VAL A 67 12.15 -6.46 6.55
C VAL A 67 10.88 -6.14 5.78
N VAL A 68 10.48 -4.86 5.76
CA VAL A 68 9.32 -4.37 5.01
C VAL A 68 9.49 -4.64 3.53
N TYR A 69 10.66 -4.32 2.94
CA TYR A 69 10.93 -4.57 1.52
C TYR A 69 10.72 -6.05 1.14
N HIS A 70 11.17 -6.97 1.99
CA HIS A 70 10.95 -8.40 1.78
C HIS A 70 9.45 -8.76 1.80
N VAL A 71 8.69 -8.24 2.77
CA VAL A 71 7.24 -8.42 2.84
C VAL A 71 6.55 -7.82 1.61
N LEU A 72 6.92 -6.62 1.18
CA LEU A 72 6.40 -6.00 -0.05
C LEU A 72 6.67 -6.87 -1.30
N GLY A 73 7.79 -7.60 -1.32
CA GLY A 73 8.08 -8.59 -2.36
C GLY A 73 7.13 -9.78 -2.38
N HIS A 74 6.63 -10.22 -1.22
CA HIS A 74 5.55 -11.21 -1.16
C HIS A 74 4.21 -10.63 -1.61
N LEU A 75 3.92 -9.40 -1.19
CA LEU A 75 2.68 -8.71 -1.52
C LEU A 75 2.55 -8.44 -3.02
N GLU A 76 3.65 -8.24 -3.75
CA GLU A 76 3.64 -8.11 -5.20
C GLU A 76 2.98 -9.32 -5.91
N LYS A 77 3.14 -10.53 -5.36
CA LYS A 77 2.60 -11.76 -5.98
C LYS A 77 1.10 -11.94 -5.79
N VAL A 78 0.56 -11.31 -4.74
CA VAL A 78 -0.86 -11.40 -4.34
C VAL A 78 -1.53 -10.03 -4.47
N PHE A 79 -0.96 -9.17 -5.30
CA PHE A 79 -1.33 -7.77 -5.36
C PHE A 79 -2.75 -7.61 -5.89
N ASP A 80 -3.60 -6.96 -5.10
CA ASP A 80 -4.98 -6.67 -5.46
C ASP A 80 -5.45 -5.32 -4.89
N TRP A 81 -6.69 -4.95 -5.21
CA TRP A 81 -7.30 -3.74 -4.69
C TRP A 81 -7.41 -3.74 -3.15
N SER A 82 -7.67 -4.91 -2.56
CA SER A 82 -7.86 -5.04 -1.12
C SER A 82 -6.57 -4.76 -0.36
N LEU A 83 -5.43 -5.17 -0.93
CA LEU A 83 -4.09 -4.90 -0.44
C LEU A 83 -3.81 -3.40 -0.44
N LEU A 84 -4.21 -2.69 -1.47
CA LEU A 84 -4.05 -1.24 -1.53
C LEU A 84 -4.77 -0.54 -0.39
N GLN A 85 -6.01 -0.94 -0.13
CA GLN A 85 -6.79 -0.44 0.99
C GLN A 85 -6.20 -0.82 2.35
N ALA A 86 -5.43 -1.91 2.44
CA ALA A 86 -4.72 -2.31 3.65
C ALA A 86 -3.45 -1.47 3.85
N LEU A 87 -2.64 -1.34 2.79
CA LEU A 87 -1.38 -0.60 2.78
C LEU A 87 -1.60 0.87 3.13
N PHE A 88 -2.57 1.53 2.48
CA PHE A 88 -2.93 2.93 2.72
C PHE A 88 -4.15 3.07 3.64
N SER A 89 -4.32 2.13 4.58
CA SER A 89 -5.37 2.24 5.57
C SER A 89 -5.21 3.49 6.44
N LYS A 90 -6.32 3.92 7.07
CA LYS A 90 -6.33 5.01 8.07
C LYS A 90 -5.17 4.92 9.05
N VAL A 91 -4.98 3.72 9.55
CA VAL A 91 -4.07 3.41 10.64
C VAL A 91 -2.64 3.55 10.13
N ASN A 92 -2.34 3.00 8.95
CA ASN A 92 -1.02 3.12 8.33
C ASN A 92 -0.68 4.54 7.90
N LEU A 93 -1.61 5.29 7.30
CA LEU A 93 -1.33 6.68 6.90
C LEU A 93 -1.07 7.61 8.10
N LYS A 94 -1.72 7.33 9.23
CA LYS A 94 -1.49 8.08 10.48
C LYS A 94 -0.15 7.71 11.12
N GLU A 95 0.21 6.43 11.12
CA GLU A 95 1.47 5.97 11.72
C GLU A 95 2.68 6.28 10.82
N TYR A 96 2.50 6.21 9.51
CA TYR A 96 3.53 6.36 8.48
C TYR A 96 3.17 7.52 7.54
N PRO A 97 3.36 8.78 7.97
CA PRO A 97 3.06 9.93 7.13
C PRO A 97 3.90 9.97 5.84
N GLY A 98 5.05 9.27 5.81
CA GLY A 98 5.86 9.10 4.59
C GLY A 98 5.15 8.34 3.46
N LEU A 99 4.07 7.60 3.76
CA LEU A 99 3.23 6.97 2.74
C LEU A 99 2.28 7.97 2.05
N ILE A 100 2.02 9.13 2.64
CA ILE A 100 1.12 10.15 2.08
C ILE A 100 1.64 10.73 0.75
N PRO A 101 2.90 11.20 0.62
CA PRO A 101 3.39 11.71 -0.66
C PRO A 101 3.39 10.63 -1.74
N ILE A 102 3.71 9.39 -1.37
CA ILE A 102 3.63 8.23 -2.26
C ILE A 102 2.17 8.03 -2.70
N TYR A 103 1.21 8.07 -1.77
CA TYR A 103 -0.20 7.97 -2.09
C TYR A 103 -0.72 9.11 -3.00
N ARG A 104 -0.23 10.34 -2.80
CA ARG A 104 -0.63 11.53 -3.59
C ARG A 104 0.02 11.59 -4.96
N SER A 105 1.20 11.02 -5.16
CA SER A 105 1.85 10.99 -6.47
C SER A 105 0.99 10.27 -7.51
N PHE A 106 0.18 9.31 -7.07
CA PHE A 106 -0.84 8.65 -7.90
C PHE A 106 -1.98 9.55 -8.34
N GLU A 107 -2.35 10.56 -7.55
CA GLU A 107 -3.39 11.52 -7.92
C GLU A 107 -2.85 12.51 -8.96
N ASN A 108 -1.62 12.98 -8.77
CA ASN A 108 -0.99 13.99 -9.60
C ASN A 108 -0.34 13.43 -10.88
N GLY A 109 -0.09 12.13 -10.95
CA GLY A 109 0.40 11.45 -12.15
C GLY A 109 -0.58 11.47 -13.33
N ASN A 110 -1.83 11.89 -13.10
CA ASN A 110 -2.84 12.12 -14.14
C ASN A 110 -2.89 13.61 -14.54
N ASN A 111 -1.90 14.07 -15.30
CA ASN A 111 -2.05 15.27 -16.14
C ASN A 111 -2.89 14.96 -17.40
N SER A 112 -4.04 14.30 -17.20
CA SER A 112 -5.08 14.10 -18.21
C SER A 112 -6.44 14.42 -17.56
N PRO A 113 -7.43 14.93 -18.31
CA PRO A 113 -8.68 15.50 -17.78
C PRO A 113 -9.66 14.46 -17.16
N LEU A 114 -9.15 13.35 -16.62
CA LEU A 114 -9.91 12.29 -15.94
C LEU A 114 -9.56 12.15 -14.44
N SER A 115 -8.73 13.04 -13.89
CA SER A 115 -8.02 12.89 -12.61
C SER A 115 -8.85 12.81 -11.32
N LEU A 116 -10.18 12.86 -11.37
CA LEU A 116 -11.05 12.63 -10.19
C LEU A 116 -12.17 11.62 -10.40
N TRP A 117 -12.47 11.24 -11.66
CA TRP A 117 -13.61 10.36 -11.98
C TRP A 117 -13.22 8.88 -12.16
N CYS A 118 -11.92 8.59 -12.28
CA CYS A 118 -11.40 7.22 -12.34
C CYS A 118 -11.03 6.65 -10.97
N LEU A 119 -10.96 7.48 -9.92
CA LEU A 119 -10.80 7.00 -8.56
C LEU A 119 -12.08 6.28 -8.11
N PRO A 120 -11.99 5.03 -7.62
CA PRO A 120 -13.15 4.38 -7.02
C PRO A 120 -13.74 5.30 -5.94
N PRO A 121 -15.07 5.44 -5.81
CA PRO A 121 -15.71 6.38 -4.88
C PRO A 121 -15.21 6.27 -3.42
N LEU A 122 -14.74 5.10 -3.02
CA LEU A 122 -14.13 4.83 -1.71
C LEU A 122 -12.81 5.59 -1.47
N PHE A 123 -12.08 5.94 -2.53
CA PHE A 123 -10.80 6.66 -2.47
C PHE A 123 -11.03 8.16 -2.19
N VAL A 124 -12.00 8.77 -2.89
CA VAL A 124 -12.45 10.14 -2.61
C VAL A 124 -12.97 10.26 -1.18
N HIS A 125 -13.68 9.22 -0.70
CA HIS A 125 -14.22 9.18 0.66
C HIS A 125 -13.16 9.00 1.76
N LEU A 126 -12.05 8.29 1.46
CA LEU A 126 -10.92 8.23 2.37
C LEU A 126 -10.28 9.62 2.52
N LEU A 127 -10.03 10.33 1.42
CA LEU A 127 -9.38 11.64 1.42
C LEU A 127 -10.17 12.76 2.11
N ASN A 128 -11.48 12.86 1.86
CA ASN A 128 -12.36 13.84 2.52
C ASN A 128 -12.48 13.66 4.05
N LYS A 129 -11.91 12.58 4.60
CA LYS A 129 -11.91 12.28 6.04
C LYS A 129 -10.58 12.61 6.73
N TYR A 130 -9.53 12.98 5.99
CA TYR A 130 -8.22 13.41 6.52
C TYR A 130 -7.88 14.87 6.21
N TRP A 131 -8.84 15.63 5.68
CA TRP A 131 -8.84 17.09 5.61
C TRP A 131 -10.06 17.62 6.34
#